data_AF-A0AAW1C3C0-F1
#
_entry.id   AF-A0AAW1C3C0-F1
#
_cell.length_a   1.000
_cell.length_b   1.000
_cell.length_c   1.000
_cell.angle_alpha   90.00
_cell.angle_beta   90.00
_cell.angle_gamma   90.00
#
_symmetry.space_group_name_H-M   'P 1'
#
loop_
_entity.id
_entity.type
_entity.pdbx_description
1 polymer ?
#
loop_
_entity_poly.entity_id
_entity_poly.type
_entity_poly.pdbx_seq_one_letter_code
_entity_poly.pdbx_strand_id
1 'polypeptide(L)'
;MQPVPFPPDALIGSGIPRHARQLHTLSHGEVVCAVTISHSTQHVYTGGKGCVKVWDVGQPGTKTPVAQLDCLNRDNYIRSCKLLPDGHSLIVGGEASTLSIWDLAAPTPRIKAELTSSAPACYALAISPDAKVCFSCCSDGNIVVWDLQNQTLVR
;
A
#
# COMPACT_ATOMS: atom_id res chain seq x y z
N MET A 1 -23.03 4.53 -31.67
CA MET A 1 -23.69 4.37 -30.35
C MET A 1 -23.67 5.73 -29.66
N GLN A 2 -24.82 6.25 -29.24
CA GLN A 2 -24.86 7.44 -28.38
C GLN A 2 -24.46 7.05 -26.95
N PRO A 3 -23.67 7.86 -26.23
CA PRO A 3 -23.38 7.62 -24.82
C PRO A 3 -24.67 7.63 -24.01
N VAL A 4 -24.81 6.70 -23.06
CA VAL A 4 -25.94 6.70 -22.13
C VAL A 4 -25.85 7.95 -21.26
N PRO A 5 -26.89 8.81 -21.20
CA PRO A 5 -26.87 9.97 -20.33
C PRO A 5 -26.84 9.52 -18.87
N PHE A 6 -26.02 10.17 -18.05
CA PHE A 6 -25.99 9.93 -16.60
C PHE A 6 -27.36 10.29 -15.99
N PRO A 7 -27.88 9.48 -15.04
CA PRO A 7 -29.07 9.82 -14.30
C PRO A 7 -28.93 11.18 -13.59
N PRO A 8 -29.99 12.02 -13.56
CA PRO A 8 -29.93 13.34 -12.92
C PRO A 8 -29.67 13.27 -11.40
N ASP A 9 -29.90 12.12 -10.76
CA ASP A 9 -29.67 11.83 -9.35
C ASP A 9 -28.33 11.15 -9.07
N ALA A 10 -27.54 10.83 -10.10
CA ALA A 10 -26.26 10.13 -9.98
C ALA A 10 -25.22 10.86 -9.12
N LEU A 11 -25.43 12.15 -8.83
CA LEU A 11 -24.58 12.98 -7.97
C LEU A 11 -25.25 13.38 -6.64
N ILE A 12 -26.51 12.98 -6.43
CA ILE A 12 -27.35 13.44 -5.31
C ILE A 12 -27.66 12.30 -4.32
N GLY A 13 -27.43 11.04 -4.73
CA GLY A 13 -27.61 9.85 -3.90
C GLY A 13 -26.93 9.91 -2.53
N SER A 14 -27.55 9.26 -1.55
CA SER A 14 -26.99 9.11 -0.20
C SER A 14 -25.63 8.44 -0.24
N GLY A 15 -24.64 9.01 0.46
CA GLY A 15 -23.28 8.46 0.53
C GLY A 15 -22.30 9.00 -0.51
N ILE A 16 -22.75 9.82 -1.48
CA ILE A 16 -21.85 10.51 -2.40
C ILE A 16 -21.14 11.65 -1.67
N PRO A 17 -19.80 11.64 -1.57
CA PRO A 17 -19.06 12.72 -0.93
C PRO A 17 -19.27 14.03 -1.70
N ARG A 18 -19.75 15.08 -1.02
CA ARG A 18 -20.02 16.39 -1.65
C ARG A 18 -18.91 17.41 -1.44
N HIS A 19 -18.04 17.17 -0.48
CA HIS A 19 -16.89 18.00 -0.17
C HIS A 19 -15.78 17.12 0.41
N ALA A 20 -14.53 17.53 0.19
CA ALA A 20 -13.37 16.96 0.85
C ALA A 20 -12.79 18.04 1.76
N ARG A 21 -12.69 17.74 3.07
CA ARG A 21 -12.02 18.61 4.04
C ARG A 21 -10.67 18.01 4.39
N GLN A 22 -9.61 18.78 4.21
CA GLN A 22 -8.28 18.38 4.69
C GLN A 22 -8.28 18.34 6.22
N LEU A 23 -7.91 17.19 6.80
CA LEU A 23 -7.81 16.99 8.26
C LEU A 23 -6.35 17.03 8.73
N HIS A 24 -5.44 16.43 7.96
CA HIS A 24 -4.03 16.29 8.30
C HIS A 24 -3.14 16.50 7.08
N THR A 25 -1.89 16.90 7.34
CA THR A 25 -0.77 16.86 6.40
C THR A 25 0.29 15.94 6.99
N LEU A 26 0.72 14.93 6.23
CA LEU A 26 1.73 13.95 6.67
C LEU A 26 3.05 14.24 5.95
N SER A 27 3.97 14.92 6.62
CA SER A 27 5.23 15.38 6.02
C SER A 27 6.25 14.24 5.90
N HIS A 28 6.09 13.38 4.87
CA HIS A 28 7.02 12.25 4.64
C HIS A 28 8.45 12.74 4.37
N GLY A 29 8.61 13.87 3.67
CA GLY A 29 9.92 14.42 3.30
C GLY A 29 10.44 13.97 1.92
N GLU A 30 9.73 13.05 1.27
CA GLU A 30 9.99 12.56 -0.09
C GLU A 30 8.67 12.56 -0.88
N VAL A 31 8.75 12.39 -2.20
CA VAL A 31 7.55 12.17 -3.03
C VAL A 31 6.85 10.89 -2.56
N VAL A 32 5.56 11.00 -2.22
CA VAL A 32 4.76 9.87 -1.77
C VAL A 32 4.07 9.23 -2.98
N CYS A 33 4.55 8.05 -3.36
CA CYS A 33 4.06 7.31 -4.52
C CYS A 33 3.03 6.23 -4.14
N ALA A 34 2.96 5.84 -2.87
CA ALA A 34 2.03 4.83 -2.37
C ALA A 34 1.40 5.26 -1.04
N VAL A 35 0.11 4.99 -0.88
CA VAL A 35 -0.61 5.17 0.38
C VAL A 35 -1.53 3.98 0.65
N THR A 36 -1.65 3.59 1.93
CA THR A 36 -2.73 2.70 2.39
C THR A 36 -3.17 3.12 3.79
N ILE A 37 -4.38 2.76 4.17
CA ILE A 37 -4.95 3.04 5.49
C ILE A 37 -5.38 1.73 6.16
N SER A 38 -5.18 1.64 7.46
CA SER A 38 -5.70 0.54 8.28
C SER A 38 -7.23 0.50 8.28
N HIS A 39 -7.81 -0.69 8.45
CA HIS A 39 -9.27 -0.87 8.54
C HIS A 39 -9.92 -0.06 9.68
N SER A 40 -9.20 0.15 10.78
CA SER A 40 -9.65 1.00 11.90
C SER A 40 -9.58 2.49 11.59
N THR A 41 -9.00 2.88 10.44
CA THR A 41 -8.70 4.26 10.03
C THR A 41 -7.77 5.03 10.96
N GLN A 42 -7.12 4.35 11.91
CA GLN A 42 -6.21 4.95 12.89
C GLN A 42 -4.81 5.14 12.32
N HIS A 43 -4.31 4.20 11.53
CA HIS A 43 -2.97 4.25 10.93
C HIS A 43 -3.03 4.47 9.42
N VAL A 44 -2.22 5.41 8.95
CA VAL A 44 -1.90 5.63 7.52
C VAL A 44 -0.46 5.19 7.27
N TYR A 45 -0.22 4.61 6.10
CA TYR A 45 1.09 4.19 5.64
C TYR A 45 1.42 4.96 4.37
N THR A 46 2.54 5.67 4.34
CA THR A 46 2.98 6.42 3.16
C THR A 46 4.32 5.89 2.67
N GLY A 47 4.36 5.44 1.42
CA GLY A 47 5.56 4.96 0.74
C GLY A 47 6.22 6.08 -0.04
N GLY A 48 7.47 6.39 0.33
CA GLY A 48 8.30 7.38 -0.34
C GLY A 48 9.53 6.75 -0.96
N LYS A 49 10.67 7.43 -0.87
CA LYS A 49 11.96 6.92 -1.33
C LYS A 49 12.56 6.00 -0.25
N GLY A 50 12.81 4.73 -0.59
CA GLY A 50 13.42 3.71 0.27
C GLY A 50 12.57 3.16 1.42
N CYS A 51 11.60 3.92 1.91
CA CYS A 51 10.87 3.57 3.14
C CYS A 51 9.36 3.79 3.07
N VAL A 52 8.65 3.10 3.97
CA VAL A 52 7.27 3.38 4.33
C VAL A 52 7.25 4.01 5.73
N LYS A 53 6.57 5.15 5.88
CA LYS A 53 6.31 5.78 7.18
C LYS A 53 4.90 5.47 7.65
N VAL A 54 4.76 5.19 8.94
CA VAL A 54 3.48 4.90 9.59
C VAL A 54 3.07 6.11 10.43
N TRP A 55 1.80 6.49 10.35
CA TRP A 55 1.26 7.68 11.00
C TRP A 55 0.01 7.31 11.78
N ASP A 56 -0.07 7.71 13.04
CA ASP A 56 -1.33 7.72 13.78
C ASP A 56 -2.13 8.98 13.41
N VAL A 57 -3.30 8.80 12.80
CA VAL A 57 -4.22 9.86 12.39
C VAL A 57 -5.51 9.90 13.21
N GLY A 58 -5.58 9.16 14.33
CA GLY A 58 -6.76 9.09 15.20
C GLY A 58 -7.10 10.38 15.93
N GLN A 59 -6.09 11.22 16.17
CA GLN A 59 -6.23 12.47 16.92
C GLN A 59 -5.92 13.71 16.06
N PRO A 60 -6.53 14.88 16.32
CA PRO A 60 -6.16 16.14 15.67
C PRO A 60 -4.72 16.57 16.00
N GLY A 61 -4.13 17.43 15.16
CA GLY A 61 -2.82 18.04 15.40
C GLY A 61 -1.72 17.64 14.41
N THR A 62 -0.52 18.17 14.64
CA THR A 62 0.69 17.88 13.85
C THR A 62 1.07 16.43 14.01
N LYS A 63 1.35 15.76 12.89
CA LYS A 63 1.67 14.33 12.84
C LYS A 63 3.17 14.11 12.64
N THR A 64 3.76 13.31 13.50
CA THR A 64 5.07 12.70 13.29
C THR A 64 4.89 11.22 12.99
N PRO A 65 5.78 10.59 12.21
CA PRO A 65 5.70 9.17 11.98
C PRO A 65 5.93 8.41 13.30
N VAL A 66 5.08 7.42 13.58
CA VAL A 66 5.19 6.55 14.76
C VAL A 66 6.12 5.36 14.51
N ALA A 67 6.34 5.02 13.23
CA ALA A 67 7.31 4.03 12.79
C ALA A 67 7.81 4.32 11.37
N GLN A 68 8.97 3.77 11.03
CA GLN A 68 9.54 3.77 9.68
C GLN A 68 10.00 2.35 9.33
N LEU A 69 9.64 1.90 8.14
CA LEU A 69 9.98 0.61 7.57
C LEU A 69 10.95 0.86 6.43
N ASP A 70 12.21 0.50 6.59
CA ASP A 70 13.23 0.63 5.55
C ASP A 70 13.11 -0.57 4.59
N CYS A 71 12.32 -0.40 3.54
CA CYS A 71 11.85 -1.50 2.70
C CYS A 71 12.77 -1.82 1.52
N LEU A 72 13.38 -0.80 0.92
CA LEU A 72 14.20 -0.90 -0.28
C LEU A 72 15.52 -0.15 -0.07
N ASN A 73 16.42 -0.22 -1.06
CA ASN A 73 17.52 0.72 -1.14
C ASN A 73 16.98 2.17 -1.07
N ARG A 74 17.69 3.03 -0.34
CA ARG A 74 17.30 4.43 -0.10
C ARG A 74 17.10 5.24 -1.37
N ASP A 75 17.60 4.78 -2.52
CA ASP A 75 17.42 5.44 -3.80
C ASP A 75 16.17 5.05 -4.60
N ASN A 76 15.47 3.98 -4.20
CA ASN A 76 14.37 3.42 -4.98
C ASN A 76 13.02 3.82 -4.40
N TYR A 77 12.07 4.21 -5.26
CA TYR A 77 10.72 4.57 -4.77
C TYR A 77 9.88 3.34 -4.46
N ILE A 78 9.12 3.44 -3.36
CA ILE A 78 7.99 2.56 -3.07
C ILE A 78 6.84 2.92 -4.01
N ARG A 79 6.36 1.96 -4.79
CA ARG A 79 5.30 2.18 -5.79
C ARG A 79 3.96 1.61 -5.36
N SER A 80 3.96 0.64 -4.46
CA SER A 80 2.74 0.10 -3.88
C SER A 80 2.95 -0.45 -2.48
N CYS A 81 1.94 -0.27 -1.64
CA CYS A 81 1.84 -0.97 -0.36
C CYS A 81 0.40 -1.44 -0.15
N LYS A 82 0.23 -2.62 0.46
CA LYS A 82 -1.08 -3.24 0.73
C LYS A 82 -1.05 -3.93 2.09
N LEU A 83 -2.00 -3.55 2.94
CA LEU A 83 -2.28 -4.31 4.16
C LEU A 83 -3.02 -5.59 3.79
N LEU A 84 -2.69 -6.68 4.48
CA LEU A 84 -3.56 -7.85 4.47
C LEU A 84 -4.82 -7.59 5.31
N PRO A 85 -5.92 -8.31 5.06
CA PRO A 85 -7.15 -8.21 5.84
C PRO A 85 -6.97 -8.43 7.35
N ASP A 86 -5.92 -9.14 7.76
CA ASP A 86 -5.55 -9.31 9.17
C ASP A 86 -5.15 -7.98 9.86
N GLY A 87 -4.78 -6.94 9.11
CA GLY A 87 -4.26 -5.69 9.63
C GLY A 87 -2.87 -5.78 10.27
N HIS A 88 -2.27 -6.97 10.25
CA HIS A 88 -1.01 -7.30 10.91
C HIS A 88 0.14 -7.52 9.91
N SER A 89 -0.15 -7.60 8.61
CA SER A 89 0.85 -7.77 7.58
C SER A 89 0.78 -6.65 6.53
N LEU A 90 1.92 -6.11 6.13
CA LEU A 90 2.04 -5.13 5.04
C LEU A 90 2.96 -5.67 3.95
N ILE A 91 2.48 -5.72 2.72
CA ILE A 91 3.31 -6.04 1.55
C ILE A 91 3.71 -4.73 0.87
N VAL A 92 4.99 -4.59 0.56
CA VAL A 92 5.58 -3.39 -0.04
C VAL A 92 6.33 -3.76 -1.30
N GLY A 93 6.06 -3.04 -2.39
CA GLY A 93 6.71 -3.20 -3.68
C GLY A 93 7.11 -1.85 -4.28
N GLY A 94 8.16 -1.84 -5.09
CA GLY A 94 8.65 -0.61 -5.68
C GLY A 94 9.69 -0.84 -6.75
N GLU A 95 10.62 0.10 -6.89
CA GLU A 95 11.70 0.08 -7.87
C GLU A 95 12.84 -0.88 -7.46
N ALA A 96 12.47 -2.13 -7.19
CA ALA A 96 13.39 -3.22 -6.89
C ALA A 96 12.78 -4.55 -7.34
N SER A 97 13.63 -5.56 -7.53
CA SER A 97 13.21 -6.91 -7.87
C SER A 97 12.61 -7.70 -6.71
N THR A 98 12.63 -7.13 -5.50
CA THR A 98 12.12 -7.72 -4.27
C THR A 98 10.86 -7.00 -3.78
N LEU A 99 9.90 -7.77 -3.28
CA LEU A 99 8.82 -7.28 -2.43
C LEU A 99 9.15 -7.63 -0.98
N SER A 100 8.91 -6.72 -0.05
CA SER A 100 9.05 -7.02 1.39
C SER A 100 7.69 -7.23 2.04
N ILE A 101 7.59 -8.24 2.89
CA ILE A 101 6.44 -8.50 3.76
C ILE A 101 6.84 -8.12 5.18
N TRP A 102 6.07 -7.24 5.80
CA TRP A 102 6.31 -6.73 7.14
C TRP A 102 5.26 -7.25 8.12
N ASP A 103 5.74 -7.71 9.27
CA ASP A 103 4.93 -8.02 10.45
C ASP A 103 4.74 -6.73 11.26
N LEU A 104 3.48 -6.35 11.45
CA LEU A 104 3.00 -5.17 12.17
C LEU A 104 2.37 -5.54 13.53
N ALA A 105 2.31 -6.82 13.90
CA ALA A 105 1.72 -7.24 15.18
C ALA A 105 2.64 -6.93 16.36
N ALA A 106 3.95 -6.83 16.12
CA ALA A 106 4.92 -6.45 17.13
C ALA A 106 4.93 -4.91 17.34
N PRO A 107 5.30 -4.42 18.54
CA PRO A 107 5.45 -2.98 18.81
C PRO A 107 6.40 -2.28 17.84
N THR A 108 7.40 -3.02 17.35
CA THR A 108 8.34 -2.58 16.32
C THR A 108 8.10 -3.40 15.06
N PRO A 109 7.69 -2.77 13.94
CA PRO A 109 7.55 -3.46 12.66
C PRO A 109 8.85 -4.14 12.24
N ARG A 110 8.75 -5.35 11.67
CA ARG A 110 9.92 -6.11 11.19
C ARG A 110 9.63 -6.84 9.90
N ILE A 111 10.68 -7.10 9.12
CA ILE A 111 10.57 -7.91 7.92
C ILE A 111 10.26 -9.36 8.33
N LYS A 112 9.18 -9.89 7.76
CA LYS A 112 8.74 -11.28 7.90
C LYS A 112 9.27 -12.16 6.77
N ALA A 113 9.31 -11.62 5.56
CA ALA A 113 9.75 -12.31 4.36
C ALA A 113 10.08 -11.35 3.22
N GLU A 114 10.81 -11.84 2.22
CA GLU A 114 11.07 -11.16 0.96
C GLU A 114 10.69 -12.08 -0.20
N LEU A 115 10.06 -11.50 -1.22
CA LEU A 115 9.64 -12.20 -2.44
C LEU A 115 10.43 -11.66 -3.62
N THR A 116 11.32 -12.47 -4.19
CA THR A 116 12.25 -12.05 -5.25
C THR A 116 11.75 -12.49 -6.62
N SER A 117 11.49 -11.53 -7.51
CA SER A 117 11.17 -11.76 -8.91
C SER A 117 12.37 -11.50 -9.82
N SER A 118 12.30 -11.94 -11.08
CA SER A 118 13.28 -11.57 -12.10
C SER A 118 13.06 -10.17 -12.68
N ALA A 119 11.88 -9.58 -12.48
CA ALA A 119 11.57 -8.25 -12.96
C ALA A 119 12.30 -7.19 -12.10
N PRO A 120 12.81 -6.09 -12.69
CA PRO A 120 13.58 -5.10 -11.93
C PRO A 120 12.73 -4.19 -11.03
N ALA A 121 11.40 -4.15 -11.22
CA ALA A 121 10.50 -3.33 -10.41
C ALA A 121 9.07 -3.88 -10.36
N CYS A 122 8.33 -3.49 -9.32
CA CYS A 122 6.90 -3.70 -9.13
C CYS A 122 6.20 -2.33 -9.05
N TYR A 123 5.21 -2.09 -9.91
CA TYR A 123 4.48 -0.82 -9.97
C TYR A 123 3.15 -0.82 -9.20
N ALA A 124 2.54 -1.99 -9.02
CA ALA A 124 1.28 -2.10 -8.30
C ALA A 124 1.14 -3.48 -7.65
N LEU A 125 0.41 -3.52 -6.54
CA LEU A 125 0.06 -4.74 -5.82
C LEU A 125 -1.46 -4.86 -5.68
N ALA A 126 -1.97 -6.09 -5.81
CA ALA A 126 -3.34 -6.45 -5.45
C ALA A 126 -3.33 -7.70 -4.57
N ILE A 127 -4.23 -7.77 -3.59
CA ILE A 127 -4.38 -8.91 -2.69
C ILE A 127 -5.71 -9.58 -2.99
N SER A 128 -5.69 -10.90 -3.09
CA SER A 128 -6.90 -11.73 -3.18
C SER A 128 -7.83 -11.52 -1.97
N PRO A 129 -9.16 -11.61 -2.13
CA PRO A 129 -10.10 -11.43 -1.01
C PRO A 129 -9.90 -12.40 0.16
N ASP A 130 -9.37 -13.60 -0.09
CA ASP A 130 -9.06 -14.60 0.94
C ASP A 130 -7.66 -14.45 1.56
N ALA A 131 -6.93 -13.40 1.17
CA ALA A 131 -5.59 -13.05 1.64
C ALA A 131 -4.49 -14.10 1.39
N LYS A 132 -4.72 -15.07 0.49
CA LYS A 132 -3.73 -16.13 0.22
C LYS A 132 -2.79 -15.81 -0.92
N VAL A 133 -3.20 -14.93 -1.81
CA VAL A 133 -2.48 -14.59 -3.04
C VAL A 133 -2.24 -13.09 -3.14
N CYS A 134 -1.01 -12.72 -3.52
CA CYS A 134 -0.64 -11.37 -3.92
C CYS A 134 -0.28 -11.33 -5.41
N PHE A 135 -0.79 -10.33 -6.12
CA PHE A 135 -0.48 -10.07 -7.53
C PHE A 135 0.44 -8.86 -7.62
N SER A 136 1.57 -8.99 -8.30
CA SER A 136 2.54 -7.93 -8.53
C SER A 136 2.58 -7.56 -10.01
N CYS A 137 2.27 -6.30 -10.32
CA CYS A 137 2.42 -5.76 -11.67
C CYS A 137 3.88 -5.37 -11.90
N CYS A 138 4.61 -6.19 -12.65
CA CYS A 138 6.03 -6.04 -12.88
C CYS A 138 6.35 -5.09 -14.04
N SER A 139 7.54 -4.50 -14.01
CA SER A 139 8.00 -3.56 -15.04
C SER A 139 8.29 -4.19 -16.39
N ASP A 140 8.44 -5.51 -16.46
CA ASP A 140 8.58 -6.28 -17.70
C ASP A 140 7.24 -6.59 -18.38
N GLY A 141 6.13 -6.09 -17.81
CA GLY A 141 4.78 -6.28 -18.33
C GLY A 141 4.07 -7.54 -17.81
N ASN A 142 4.76 -8.38 -17.03
CA ASN A 142 4.15 -9.57 -16.46
C ASN A 142 3.40 -9.27 -15.16
N ILE A 143 2.43 -10.13 -14.83
CA ILE A 143 1.85 -10.18 -13.49
C ILE A 143 2.42 -11.40 -12.78
N VAL A 144 3.10 -11.16 -11.66
CA VAL A 144 3.68 -12.23 -10.84
C VAL A 144 2.72 -12.57 -9.71
N VAL A 145 2.38 -13.85 -9.56
CA VAL A 145 1.38 -14.34 -8.60
C VAL A 145 2.09 -15.04 -7.45
N TRP A 146 1.90 -14.56 -6.23
CA TRP A 146 2.59 -15.04 -5.04
C TRP A 146 1.63 -15.76 -4.09
N ASP A 147 1.96 -16.97 -3.67
CA ASP A 147 1.32 -17.65 -2.54
C ASP A 147 1.91 -17.09 -1.24
N LEU A 148 1.06 -16.41 -0.47
CA LEU A 148 1.42 -15.78 0.80
C LEU A 148 1.45 -16.76 1.97
N GLN A 149 0.79 -17.91 1.88
CA GLN A 149 0.85 -18.95 2.92
C GLN A 149 2.22 -19.61 2.92
N ASN A 150 2.72 -19.95 1.72
CA ASN A 150 3.99 -20.64 1.56
C ASN A 150 5.16 -19.69 1.20
N GLN A 151 4.88 -18.40 1.00
CA GLN A 151 5.85 -17.38 0.56
C GLN A 151 6.55 -17.76 -0.75
N THR A 152 5.83 -18.38 -1.68
CA THR A 152 6.39 -18.88 -2.94
C THR A 152 5.72 -18.26 -4.15
N LEU A 153 6.43 -18.28 -5.29
CA LEU A 153 5.86 -17.92 -6.58
C LEU A 153 4.91 -19.03 -7.06
N VAL A 154 3.66 -18.69 -7.34
CA VAL A 154 2.74 -19.56 -8.07
C VAL A 154 2.91 -19.24 -9.56
N ARG A 155 3.45 -20.21 -10.30
CA ARG A 155 3.70 -20.09 -11.75
C ARG A 155 2.41 -20.03 -12.56
#